data_AF-E7GTE9-F1
#
_entry.id   AF-E7GTE9-F1
#
_cell.length_a   1.000
_cell.length_b   1.000
_cell.length_c   1.000
_cell.angle_alpha   90.00
_cell.angle_beta   90.00
_cell.angle_gamma   90.00
#
_symmetry.space_group_name_H-M   'P 1'
#
loop_
_entity.id
_entity.type
_entity.pdbx_description
1 polymer ?
#
loop_
_entity_poly.entity_id
_entity_poly.type
_entity_poly.pdbx_seq_one_letter_code
_entity_poly.pdbx_strand_id
1 'polypeptide(L)'
;MNETARTLMQRIYEASFAVDDIVLYLDTHPDDMNALNYYNYVVQLRKEAVDAYQQQFGPLTTDGVESDSKWTWLTDKWPWEGEM
;
A
#
# COMPACT_ATOMS: atom_id res chain seq x y z
N MET A 1 -19.87 5.33 4.55
CA MET A 1 -19.22 4.83 5.78
C MET A 1 -17.74 5.02 5.56
N ASN A 2 -17.07 5.84 6.37
CA ASN A 2 -15.62 5.98 6.25
C ASN A 2 -14.95 4.67 6.68
N GLU A 3 -13.98 4.21 5.91
CA GLU A 3 -13.25 2.99 6.22
C GLU A 3 -12.27 3.25 7.37
N THR A 4 -12.07 2.27 8.23
CA THR A 4 -11.12 2.43 9.35
C THR A 4 -9.67 2.31 8.85
N ALA A 5 -8.73 2.93 9.58
CA ALA A 5 -7.30 2.77 9.29
C ALA A 5 -6.89 1.29 9.25
N ARG A 6 -7.43 0.47 10.16
CA ARG A 6 -7.21 -0.99 10.18
C ARG A 6 -7.69 -1.66 8.88
N THR A 7 -8.89 -1.32 8.39
CA THR A 7 -9.46 -1.88 7.16
C THR A 7 -8.62 -1.53 5.93
N LEU A 8 -8.23 -0.26 5.80
CA LEU A 8 -7.41 0.17 4.66
C LEU A 8 -6.00 -0.43 4.73
N MET A 9 -5.41 -0.49 5.92
CA MET A 9 -4.12 -1.14 6.11
C MET A 9 -4.17 -2.63 5.77
N GLN A 10 -5.25 -3.33 6.15
CA GLN A 10 -5.44 -4.73 5.78
C GLN A 10 -5.48 -4.92 4.25
N ARG A 11 -6.17 -4.04 3.51
CA ARG A 11 -6.17 -4.09 2.04
C ARG A 11 -4.78 -3.88 1.45
N ILE A 12 -3.99 -2.97 2.02
CA ILE A 12 -2.60 -2.75 1.61
C ILE A 12 -1.79 -4.03 1.83
N TYR A 13 -1.95 -4.70 2.97
CA TYR A 13 -1.25 -5.96 3.25
C TYR A 13 -1.65 -7.08 2.30
N GLU A 14 -2.95 -7.29 2.07
CA GLU A 14 -3.44 -8.32 1.17
C GLU A 14 -2.97 -8.09 -0.27
N ALA A 15 -3.06 -6.85 -0.78
CA ALA A 15 -2.59 -6.51 -2.11
C ALA A 15 -1.05 -6.59 -2.22
N SER A 16 -0.31 -6.21 -1.18
CA SER A 16 1.15 -6.35 -1.15
C SER A 16 1.58 -7.82 -1.20
N PHE A 17 0.92 -8.69 -0.42
CA PHE A 17 1.18 -10.12 -0.47
C PHE A 17 0.90 -10.70 -1.87
N ALA A 18 -0.21 -10.30 -2.50
CA ALA A 18 -0.52 -10.76 -3.85
C ALA A 18 0.51 -10.31 -4.90
N VAL A 19 1.09 -9.12 -4.74
CA VAL A 19 2.21 -8.64 -5.58
C VAL A 19 3.45 -9.51 -5.36
N ASP A 20 3.83 -9.78 -4.10
CA ASP A 20 5.00 -10.61 -3.80
C ASP A 20 4.85 -12.04 -4.35
N ASP A 21 3.66 -12.65 -4.19
CA ASP A 21 3.36 -14.00 -4.66
C ASP A 21 3.42 -14.12 -6.19
N ILE A 22 2.79 -13.18 -6.92
CA ILE A 22 2.81 -13.24 -8.39
C ILE A 22 4.18 -12.91 -8.97
N VAL A 23 4.97 -12.05 -8.33
CA VAL A 23 6.36 -11.78 -8.73
C VAL A 23 7.20 -13.05 -8.60
N LEU A 24 7.08 -13.77 -7.47
CA LEU A 24 7.79 -15.03 -7.27
C LEU A 24 7.40 -16.09 -8.32
N TYR A 25 6.14 -16.12 -8.75
CA TYR A 25 5.71 -16.98 -9.85
C TYR A 25 6.34 -16.56 -11.20
N LEU A 26 6.29 -15.26 -11.52
CA LEU A 26 6.81 -14.69 -12.77
C LEU A 26 8.34 -14.85 -12.91
N ASP A 27 9.09 -14.90 -11.80
CA ASP A 27 10.53 -15.22 -11.81
C ASP A 27 10.84 -16.55 -12.52
N THR A 28 9.87 -17.48 -12.53
CA THR A 28 10.00 -18.79 -13.18
C THR A 28 9.16 -18.92 -14.46
N HIS A 29 8.21 -18.01 -14.70
CA HIS A 29 7.29 -18.01 -15.84
C HIS A 29 7.14 -16.59 -16.44
N PRO A 30 8.22 -15.96 -16.94
CA PRO A 30 8.22 -14.54 -17.29
C PRO A 30 7.30 -14.18 -18.47
N ASP A 31 6.99 -15.15 -19.33
CA ASP A 31 6.17 -14.95 -20.53
C ASP A 31 4.68 -15.34 -20.31
N ASP A 32 4.28 -15.71 -19.09
CA ASP A 32 2.88 -16.03 -18.80
C ASP A 32 2.03 -14.75 -18.80
N MET A 33 1.30 -14.54 -19.89
CA MET A 33 0.44 -13.37 -20.09
C MET A 33 -0.69 -13.24 -19.07
N ASN A 34 -1.20 -14.36 -18.52
CA ASN A 34 -2.22 -14.30 -17.48
C ASN A 34 -1.62 -13.83 -16.16
N ALA A 35 -0.43 -14.32 -15.81
CA ALA A 35 0.30 -13.88 -14.64
C ALA A 35 0.70 -12.41 -14.74
N LEU A 36 1.15 -11.94 -15.90
CA LEU A 36 1.45 -10.53 -16.16
C LEU A 36 0.21 -9.62 -16.02
N ASN A 37 -0.94 -10.05 -16.55
CA ASN A 37 -2.19 -9.32 -16.39
C ASN A 37 -2.62 -9.25 -14.91
N TYR A 38 -2.49 -10.37 -14.18
CA TYR A 38 -2.79 -10.41 -12.76
C TYR A 38 -1.84 -9.51 -11.95
N TYR A 39 -0.54 -9.53 -12.26
CA TYR A 39 0.45 -8.63 -11.67
C TYR A 39 0.05 -7.16 -11.82
N ASN A 40 -0.26 -6.72 -13.04
CA ASN A 40 -0.69 -5.34 -13.28
C ASN A 40 -1.96 -4.98 -12.48
N TYR A 41 -2.91 -5.92 -12.38
CA TYR A 41 -4.12 -5.75 -11.60
C TYR A 41 -3.82 -5.58 -10.10
N VAL A 42 -3.01 -6.45 -9.49
CA VAL A 42 -2.73 -6.38 -8.04
C VAL A 42 -1.81 -5.21 -7.67
N VAL A 43 -0.90 -4.81 -8.56
CA VAL A 43 -0.12 -3.57 -8.38
C VAL A 43 -1.03 -2.35 -8.35
N GLN A 44 -2.01 -2.28 -9.24
CA GLN A 44 -2.98 -1.18 -9.27
C GLN A 44 -3.86 -1.18 -8.01
N LEU A 45 -4.36 -2.35 -7.57
CA LEU A 45 -5.10 -2.48 -6.31
C LEU A 45 -4.29 -2.00 -5.10
N ARG A 46 -3.00 -2.38 -5.03
CA ARG A 46 -2.11 -1.95 -3.95
C ARG A 46 -1.96 -0.43 -3.94
N LYS A 47 -1.76 0.17 -5.11
CA LYS A 47 -1.65 1.62 -5.26
C LYS A 47 -2.91 2.33 -4.78
N GLU A 48 -4.08 1.88 -5.21
CA GLU A 48 -5.37 2.45 -4.78
C GLU A 48 -5.59 2.33 -3.27
N ALA A 49 -5.21 1.20 -2.67
CA ALA A 49 -5.31 1.01 -1.22
C ALA A 49 -4.37 1.95 -0.44
N VAL A 50 -3.14 2.14 -0.92
CA VAL A 50 -2.18 3.10 -0.36
C VAL A 50 -2.70 4.52 -0.48
N ASP A 51 -3.17 4.92 -1.66
CA ASP A 51 -3.71 6.27 -1.91
C ASP A 51 -4.92 6.54 -0.99
N ALA A 52 -5.84 5.58 -0.85
CA ALA A 52 -7.00 5.69 0.02
C ALA A 52 -6.63 5.83 1.50
N TYR A 53 -5.60 5.11 1.98
CA TYR A 53 -5.08 5.25 3.34
C TYR A 53 -4.46 6.64 3.52
N GLN A 54 -3.56 7.03 2.63
CA GLN A 54 -2.81 8.27 2.78
C GLN A 54 -3.68 9.52 2.72
N GLN A 55 -4.72 9.51 1.89
CA GLN A 55 -5.70 10.60 1.83
C GLN A 55 -6.43 10.82 3.17
N GLN A 56 -6.60 9.77 3.97
CA GLN A 56 -7.39 9.83 5.21
C GLN A 56 -6.53 9.92 6.47
N PHE A 57 -5.34 9.30 6.47
CA PHE A 57 -4.53 9.08 7.66
C PHE A 57 -3.11 9.63 7.55
N GLY A 58 -2.75 10.22 6.40
CA GLY A 58 -1.41 10.76 6.15
C GLY A 58 -0.44 9.75 5.53
N PRO A 59 0.77 10.21 5.16
CA PRO A 59 1.72 9.42 4.39
C PRO A 59 2.18 8.16 5.13
N LEU A 60 2.37 7.06 4.41
CA LEU A 60 2.89 5.80 4.95
C LEU A 60 4.43 5.74 4.97
N THR A 61 5.07 6.58 4.17
CA THR A 61 6.52 6.64 4.00
C THR A 61 7.01 8.08 3.94
N THR A 62 8.27 8.30 4.30
CA THR A 62 8.85 9.66 4.40
C THR A 62 8.86 10.43 3.09
N ASP A 63 8.93 9.73 1.96
CA ASP A 63 8.90 10.29 0.61
C ASP A 63 7.52 10.82 0.20
N GLY A 64 6.44 10.39 0.88
CA GLY A 64 5.09 10.91 0.68
C GLY A 64 4.76 12.17 1.50
N VAL A 65 5.71 12.69 2.28
CA VAL A 65 5.47 13.83 3.18
C VAL A 65 5.56 15.14 2.41
N GLU A 66 4.43 15.83 2.27
CA GLU A 66 4.39 17.23 1.84
C GLU A 66 4.61 18.14 3.06
N SER A 67 5.73 18.85 3.09
CA SER A 67 6.14 19.71 4.21
C SER A 67 6.58 21.09 3.72
N ASP A 68 5.67 22.07 3.78
CA ASP A 68 5.98 23.44 3.34
C ASP A 68 6.72 24.28 4.39
N SER A 69 6.35 24.16 5.67
CA SER A 69 6.87 25.03 6.74
C SER A 69 7.26 24.30 8.03
N LYS A 70 6.88 23.03 8.17
CA LYS A 70 7.18 22.20 9.34
C LYS A 70 7.20 20.72 8.93
N TRP A 71 8.21 20.00 9.39
CA TRP A 71 8.31 18.55 9.21
C TRP A 71 7.19 17.81 9.96
N THR A 72 6.25 17.22 9.23
CA THR A 72 5.03 16.56 9.76
C THR A 72 5.16 15.04 9.89
N TRP A 73 6.24 14.42 9.40
CA TRP A 73 6.43 12.98 9.52
C TRP A 73 6.45 12.47 10.97
N LEU A 74 6.91 13.31 11.91
CA LEU A 74 7.03 12.96 13.33
C LEU A 74 5.82 13.41 14.16
N THR A 75 4.80 14.02 13.56
CA THR A 75 3.70 14.61 14.32
C THR A 75 2.57 13.64 14.65
N ASP A 76 2.46 12.52 13.92
CA ASP A 76 1.39 11.54 14.09
C ASP A 76 1.93 10.16 14.51
N LYS A 77 1.06 9.34 15.11
CA LYS A 77 1.38 7.94 15.43
C LYS A 77 1.70 7.18 14.15
N TRP A 78 2.71 6.33 14.21
CA TRP A 78 3.09 5.57 13.02
C TRP A 78 2.09 4.45 12.73
N PRO A 79 1.86 4.13 11.45
CA PRO A 79 0.91 3.10 11.04
C PRO A 79 1.17 1.70 11.64
N TRP A 80 2.41 1.41 12.04
CA TRP A 80 2.84 0.13 12.65
C TRP A 80 2.84 0.12 14.18
N GLU A 81 2.51 1.22 14.87
CA GLU A 81 2.48 1.29 16.34
C GLU A 81 1.23 0.63 16.95
N GLY A 82 0.23 0.29 16.14
CA GLY A 82 -1.01 -0.35 16.59
C GLY A 82 -1.95 0.58 17.37
N GLU A 83 -3.20 0.15 17.53
CA GLU A 83 -4.14 0.74 18.48
C GLU A 83 -3.91 0.07 19.85
N MET A 84 -3.70 0.85 20.92
CA MET A 84 -3.68 0.34 22.31
C MET A 84 -5.10 0.09 22.80
#